data_AF-A0A8B9P7Z2-F1
#
_entry.id   AF-A0A8B9P7Z2-F1
#
_cell.length_a   1.000
_cell.length_b   1.000
_cell.length_c   1.000
_cell.angle_alpha   90.00
_cell.angle_beta   90.00
_cell.angle_gamma   90.00
#
_symmetry.space_group_name_H-M   'P 1'
#
loop_
_entity.id
_entity.type
_entity.pdbx_description
1 polymer ?
#
loop_
_entity_poly.entity_id
_entity_poly.type
_entity_poly.pdbx_seq_one_letter_code
_entity_poly.pdbx_strand_id
1 'polypeptide(L)' 'MAGWVTKKCDLNIAVNNNNHHTEEISTERLVVRRGQPFTITVSFTRLMCVEKNLIWSTEPLAYT' A
#
# COMPACT_ATOMS: atom_id res chain seq x y z
N MET A 1 29.40 0.48 -6.80
CA MET A 1 28.84 1.77 -6.38
C MET A 1 27.43 1.86 -6.95
N ALA A 2 26.43 2.09 -6.07
CA ALA A 2 24.97 2.30 -6.21
C ALA A 2 24.24 1.91 -7.54
N GLY A 3 23.08 1.25 -7.55
CA GLY A 3 22.03 1.19 -6.55
C GLY A 3 20.90 2.16 -6.88
N TRP A 4 19.82 1.68 -7.51
CA TRP A 4 18.48 2.25 -7.42
C TRP A 4 17.46 1.12 -7.59
N VAL A 5 16.68 0.85 -6.55
CA VAL A 5 15.40 0.15 -6.68
C VAL A 5 14.36 1.24 -6.54
N THR A 6 13.93 1.84 -7.65
CA THR A 6 12.76 2.72 -7.58
C THR A 6 11.55 1.81 -7.36
N LYS A 7 10.90 2.01 -6.21
CA LYS A 7 9.64 1.35 -5.90
C LYS A 7 8.53 2.32 -6.25
N LYS A 8 7.71 2.00 -7.24
CA LYS A 8 6.44 2.69 -7.46
C LYS A 8 5.38 1.95 -6.65
N CYS A 9 4.65 2.66 -5.80
CA CYS A 9 3.52 2.12 -5.08
C CYS A 9 2.26 2.81 -5.59
N ASP A 10 1.29 2.01 -6.00
CA ASP A 10 -0.06 2.45 -6.31
C ASP A 10 -1.00 1.90 -5.24
N LEU A 11 -1.64 2.80 -4.51
CA LEU A 11 -2.59 2.45 -3.45
C LEU A 11 -3.99 2.16 -3.99
N ASN A 12 -4.22 2.26 -5.30
CA ASN A 12 -5.53 2.09 -5.96
C ASN A 12 -6.64 2.85 -5.23
N ILE A 13 -6.37 4.10 -4.84
CA ILE A 13 -7.17 4.87 -3.86
C ILE A 13 -8.64 4.93 -4.23
N ALA A 14 -8.97 5.30 -5.47
CA ALA A 14 -10.36 5.42 -5.92
C ALA A 14 -11.12 4.09 -5.81
N VAL A 15 -10.51 2.98 -6.24
CA VAL A 15 -11.12 1.65 -6.21
C VAL A 15 -11.28 1.15 -4.78
N ASN A 16 -10.22 1.29 -3.97
CA ASN A 16 -10.27 0.83 -2.58
C ASN A 16 -11.25 1.66 -1.75
N ASN A 17 -11.30 2.97 -1.93
CA ASN A 17 -12.23 3.81 -1.18
C ASN A 17 -13.68 3.53 -1.59
N ASN A 18 -13.97 3.37 -2.89
CA ASN A 18 -15.32 3.00 -3.34
C ASN A 18 -15.74 1.62 -2.81
N ASN A 19 -14.86 0.61 -2.89
CA ASN A 19 -15.17 -0.72 -2.35
C ASN A 19 -15.38 -0.72 -0.82
N HIS A 20 -14.73 0.20 -0.10
CA HIS A 20 -14.85 0.35 1.35
C HIS A 20 -15.92 1.37 1.76
N HIS A 21 -16.63 1.97 0.81
CA HIS A 21 -17.62 3.03 1.04
C HIS A 21 -17.04 4.20 1.86
N THR A 22 -15.89 4.72 1.43
CA THR A 22 -15.13 5.83 2.05
C THR A 22 -14.72 6.92 1.05
N GLU A 23 -15.21 6.87 -0.19
CA GLU A 23 -14.93 7.83 -1.26
C GLU A 23 -15.40 9.25 -0.92
N GLU A 24 -16.43 9.40 -0.10
CA GLU A 24 -16.90 10.71 0.40
C GLU A 24 -15.98 11.28 1.48
N ILE A 25 -15.15 10.45 2.13
CA ILE A 25 -14.19 10.88 3.16
C ILE A 25 -12.92 11.41 2.49
N SER A 26 -12.45 10.75 1.43
CA SER A 26 -11.29 11.21 0.67
C SER A 26 -11.24 10.61 -0.73
N THR A 27 -10.79 11.42 -1.68
CA THR A 27 -10.38 10.98 -3.03
C THR A 27 -8.86 10.92 -3.19
N GLU A 28 -8.11 11.49 -2.24
CA GLU A 28 -6.65 11.63 -2.30
C GLU A 28 -5.91 10.68 -1.36
N ARG A 29 -6.57 10.20 -0.30
CA ARG A 29 -5.98 9.29 0.70
C ARG A 29 -6.71 7.96 0.71
N LEU A 30 -5.96 6.87 0.87
CA LEU A 30 -6.53 5.54 1.08
C LEU A 30 -7.19 5.47 2.47
N VAL A 31 -8.49 5.20 2.50
CA VAL A 31 -9.28 5.02 3.74
C VAL A 31 -9.99 3.68 3.66
N VAL A 32 -9.61 2.73 4.51
CA VAL A 32 -10.17 1.37 4.52
C VAL A 32 -10.89 1.07 5.83
N ARG A 33 -11.87 0.17 5.76
CA ARG A 33 -12.60 -0.39 6.90
C ARG A 33 -11.99 -1.72 7.30
N ARG A 34 -11.84 -1.93 8.60
CA ARG A 34 -11.31 -3.17 9.19
C ARG A 34 -12.12 -4.40 8.76
N GLY A 35 -11.44 -5.55 8.65
CA GLY A 35 -12.09 -6.82 8.31
C GLY A 35 -12.47 -6.97 6.83
N GLN A 36 -12.17 -5.97 5.99
CA GLN A 36 -12.38 -6.02 4.56
C GLN A 36 -11.03 -5.95 3.83
N PRO A 37 -10.75 -6.84 2.86
CA PRO A 37 -9.50 -6.80 2.11
C PRO A 37 -9.43 -5.56 1.19
N PHE A 38 -8.21 -5.14 0.86
CA PHE A 38 -7.92 -4.09 -0.11
C PHE A 38 -6.66 -4.44 -0.89
N THR A 39 -6.48 -3.81 -2.06
CA THR A 39 -5.39 -4.16 -2.99
C THR A 39 -4.48 -2.98 -3.22
N ILE A 40 -3.17 -3.19 -3.07
CA ILE A 40 -2.13 -2.23 -3.44
C ILE A 40 -1.14 -2.88 -4.40
N THR A 41 -0.60 -2.09 -5.31
CA THR A 41 0.35 -2.55 -6.32
C THR A 41 1.70 -1.95 -6.01
N VAL A 42 2.74 -2.78 -5.90
CA VAL A 42 4.13 -2.32 -5.71
C VAL A 42 4.98 -2.81 -6.87
N SER A 43 5.47 -1.88 -7.68
CA SER A 43 6.34 -2.15 -8.82
C SER A 43 7.78 -1.83 -8.44
N PHE A 44 8.70 -2.74 -8.76
CA PHE A 44 10.12 -2.60 -8.48
C PHE A 44 10.87 -2.51 -9.80
N THR A 45 11.54 -1.40 -10.06
CA THR A 45 12.51 -1.33 -11.17
C THR A 45 13.86 -1.77 -10.65
N ARG A 46 14.49 -2.74 -11.32
CA ARG A 46 15.71 -3.37 -10.84
C ARG A 46 16.87 -3.12 -11.81
N LEU A 47 17.99 -2.66 -11.26
CA LEU A 47 19.32 -3.03 -11.76
C LEU A 47 20.03 -3.78 -10.63
N MET A 48 20.24 -5.08 -10.85
CA MET A 48 20.90 -6.09 -10.00
C MET A 48 20.16 -6.68 -8.79
N CYS A 49 20.57 -7.94 -8.52
CA CYS A 49 19.76 -8.97 -7.91
C CYS A 49 20.08 -9.26 -6.45
N VAL A 50 19.18 -8.87 -5.56
CA VAL A 50 19.03 -9.49 -4.24
C VAL A 50 17.57 -9.90 -4.09
N GLU A 51 17.34 -11.16 -3.71
CA GLU A 51 16.02 -11.65 -3.31
C GLU A 51 15.61 -10.88 -2.05
N LYS A 52 14.50 -10.15 -2.12
CA LYS A 52 13.98 -9.38 -0.98
C LYS A 52 12.57 -9.88 -0.69
N ASN A 53 12.38 -10.48 0.49
CA ASN A 53 11.06 -10.79 1.02
C ASN A 53 10.35 -9.47 1.38
N LEU A 54 9.10 -9.32 0.93
CA LEU A 54 8.25 -8.20 1.32
C LEU A 54 7.46 -8.60 2.56
N ILE A 55 7.77 -7.97 3.69
CA ILE A 55 7.04 -8.18 4.96
C ILE A 55 6.10 -6.99 5.13
N TRP A 56 4.82 -7.27 5.36
CA TRP A 56 3.82 -6.27 5.76
C TRP A 56 3.64 -6.35 7.27
N SER A 57 3.83 -5.24 7.98
CA SER A 57 3.55 -5.12 9.42
C SER A 57 2.52 -4.03 9.66
N THR A 58 1.52 -4.33 10.48
CA THR A 58 0.63 -3.32 11.06
C THR A 58 0.96 -3.19 12.53
N GLU A 59 1.42 -2.02 12.96
CA GLU A 59 1.52 -1.69 14.39
C GLU A 59 0.10 -1.68 14.98
N PRO A 60 -0.19 -2.47 16.04
CA PRO A 60 -1.46 -2.35 16.72
C PRO A 60 -1.51 -1.00 17.43
N LEU A 61 -2.52 -0.17 17.10
CA LEU A 61 -2.84 0.99 17.93
C LEU A 61 -3.31 0.47 19.28
N ALA A 62 -2.45 0.57 20.29
CA ALA A 62 -2.85 0.39 21.68
C ALA A 62 -3.84 1.51 22.03
N TYR A 63 -5.14 1.18 22.06
CA TYR A 63 -6.13 2.04 22.68
C TYR A 63 -6.03 1.85 24.20
N THR A 64 -5.61 2.89 24.92
CA THR A 64 -5.82 3.04 26.38
C THR A 64 -7.08 3.85 26.64
#